data_AF-A0A0E2NLK0-F1
#
_entry.id   AF-A0A0E2NLK0-F1
#
_cell.length_a   1.000
_cell.length_b   1.000
_cell.length_c   1.000
_cell.angle_alpha   90.00
_cell.angle_beta   90.00
_cell.angle_gamma   90.00
#
_symmetry.space_group_name_H-M   'P 1'
#
loop_
_entity.id
_entity.type
_entity.pdbx_description
1 polymer ?
#
loop_
_entity_poly.entity_id
_entity_poly.type
_entity_poly.pdbx_seq_one_letter_code
_entity_poly.pdbx_strand_id
1 'polypeptide(L)' 'MGQTDLDPNFVIQEAARFIVETPKAQRPGAAIVEIRSRYPLDAQDACAAIRLANLIRAGGVDAAA' A
#
# COMPACT_ATOMS: atom_id res chain seq x y z
N MET A 1 7.72 7.11 25.33
CA MET A 1 7.67 5.93 24.44
C MET A 1 6.24 5.85 23.92
N GLY A 2 5.99 6.40 22.73
CA GLY A 2 4.67 6.31 22.11
C GLY A 2 4.69 5.14 21.15
N GLN A 3 4.00 4.06 21.49
CA GLN A 3 3.64 3.05 20.51
C GLN A 3 2.67 3.74 19.56
N THR A 4 3.13 4.12 18.37
CA THR A 4 2.22 4.56 17.31
C THR A 4 1.51 3.31 16.84
N ASP A 5 0.39 2.99 17.49
CA ASP A 5 -0.56 1.99 17.04
C ASP A 5 -1.16 2.53 15.74
N LEU A 6 -0.40 2.37 14.65
CA LEU A 6 -0.91 2.67 13.33
C LEU A 6 -1.97 1.62 13.07
N ASP A 7 -3.23 2.06 13.02
CA ASP A 7 -4.33 1.24 12.55
C ASP A 7 -3.86 0.46 11.30
N PRO A 8 -4.01 -0.88 11.25
CA PRO A 8 -3.55 -1.69 10.12
C PRO A 8 -4.06 -1.13 8.78
N ASN A 9 -5.25 -0.55 8.80
CA ASN A 9 -5.86 0.14 7.66
C ASN A 9 -5.07 1.36 7.17
N PHE A 10 -4.42 2.13 8.05
CA PHE A 10 -3.60 3.27 7.67
C PHE A 10 -2.32 2.82 6.97
N VAL A 11 -1.65 1.78 7.48
CA VAL A 11 -0.42 1.24 6.88
C VAL A 11 -0.71 0.66 5.48
N ILE A 12 -1.85 0.00 5.31
CA ILE A 12 -2.30 -0.51 4.00
C ILE A 12 -2.56 0.64 3.01
N GLN A 13 -3.18 1.75 3.47
CA GLN A 13 -3.42 2.93 2.64
C GLN A 13 -2.12 3.59 2.20
N GLU A 14 -1.17 3.78 3.10
CA GLU A 14 0.15 4.35 2.78
C GLU A 14 0.93 3.45 1.82
N ALA A 15 0.92 2.13 2.05
CA ALA A 15 1.52 1.18 1.12
C ALA A 15 0.87 1.21 -0.27
N ALA A 16 -0.47 1.32 -0.34
CA ALA A 16 -1.19 1.45 -1.60
C ALA A 16 -0.81 2.76 -2.33
N ARG A 17 -0.75 3.87 -1.60
CA ARG A 17 -0.33 5.17 -2.13
C ARG A 17 1.07 5.12 -2.71
N PHE A 18 2.02 4.53 -2.00
CA PHE A 18 3.38 4.31 -2.50
C PHE A 18 3.39 3.55 -3.84
N ILE A 19 2.58 2.49 -3.97
CA ILE A 19 2.47 1.73 -5.22
C ILE A 19 1.92 2.59 -6.35
N VAL A 20 0.93 3.44 -6.08
CA VAL A 20 0.30 4.32 -7.07
C VAL A 20 1.30 5.38 -7.54
N GLU A 21 1.95 6.07 -6.59
CA GLU A 21 2.88 7.16 -6.83
C GLU A 21 4.22 6.70 -7.44
N THR A 22 4.61 5.44 -7.22
CA THR A 22 5.88 4.89 -7.73
C THR A 22 5.67 4.01 -8.96
N PRO A 23 6.11 4.45 -10.17
CA PRO A 23 6.02 3.65 -11.39
C PRO A 23 6.73 2.31 -11.26
N LYS A 24 6.20 1.25 -11.88
CA LYS A 24 6.82 -0.09 -11.87
C LYS A 24 8.27 -0.08 -12.39
N ALA A 25 8.58 0.77 -13.38
CA ALA A 25 9.92 0.90 -13.93
C ALA A 25 10.98 1.40 -12.92
N GLN A 26 10.54 2.06 -11.84
CA GLN A 26 11.42 2.59 -10.79
C GLN A 26 11.49 1.67 -9.56
N ARG A 27 10.78 0.55 -9.59
CA ARG A 27 10.74 -0.41 -8.48
C ARG A 27 11.70 -1.56 -8.74
N PRO A 28 12.70 -1.79 -7.87
CA PRO A 28 13.77 -2.77 -8.12
C PRO A 28 13.33 -4.22 -7.95
N GLY A 29 12.12 -4.47 -7.46
CA GLY A 29 11.64 -5.82 -7.16
C GLY A 29 10.11 -5.98 -7.27
N ALA A 30 9.66 -7.19 -6.91
CA ALA A 30 8.23 -7.49 -6.86
C ALA A 30 7.54 -6.64 -5.78
N ALA A 31 6.33 -6.14 -6.09
CA ALA A 31 5.60 -5.21 -5.23
C ALA A 31 5.41 -5.72 -3.79
N ILE A 32 5.06 -7.00 -3.63
CA ILE A 32 4.85 -7.62 -2.30
C ILE A 32 6.13 -7.58 -1.46
N VAL A 33 7.29 -7.90 -2.06
CA VAL A 33 8.57 -7.93 -1.36
C VAL A 33 8.96 -6.52 -0.92
N GLU A 34 8.76 -5.53 -1.80
CA GLU A 34 9.11 -4.14 -1.53
C GLU A 34 8.20 -3.50 -0.47
N ILE A 35 6.91 -3.81 -0.48
CA ILE A 35 5.97 -3.27 0.52
C ILE A 35 6.28 -3.87 1.89
N ARG A 36 6.51 -5.19 1.95
CA ARG A 36 6.82 -5.87 3.22
C ARG A 36 8.20 -5.51 3.79
N SER A 37 9.12 -4.99 2.98
CA SER A 37 10.39 -4.48 3.49
C SER A 37 10.31 -3.05 4.02
N ARG A 38 9.31 -2.26 3.55
CA ARG A 38 9.12 -0.85 3.92
C ARG A 38 8.10 -0.65 5.05
N TYR A 39 7.09 -1.49 5.09
CA TYR A 39 5.96 -1.38 6.01
C TYR A 39 5.86 -2.64 6.88
N PRO A 40 5.39 -2.53 8.14
CA PRO A 40 5.18 -3.68 9.02
C PRO A 40 3.91 -4.45 8.62
N LEU A 41 3.87 -4.94 7.38
CA LEU A 41 2.74 -5.66 6.80
C LEU A 41 3.08 -7.14 6.61
N ASP A 42 2.10 -8.00 6.84
CA ASP A 42 2.18 -9.40 6.46
C ASP A 42 1.91 -9.59 4.95
N ALA A 43 1.87 -10.84 4.50
CA ALA A 43 1.61 -11.13 3.09
C ALA A 43 0.16 -10.79 2.67
N GLN A 44 -0.80 -10.92 3.58
CA GLN A 44 -2.20 -10.64 3.32
C GLN A 44 -2.45 -9.13 3.18
N ASP A 45 -1.89 -8.33 4.08
CA ASP A 45 -1.99 -6.88 4.06
C ASP A 45 -1.25 -6.28 2.86
N ALA A 46 -0.11 -6.85 2.47
CA ALA A 46 0.57 -6.45 1.24
C ALA A 46 -0.30 -6.70 -0.01
N CYS A 47 -1.03 -7.82 -0.05
CA CYS A 47 -2.00 -8.09 -1.11
C CYS A 47 -3.17 -7.09 -1.07
N ALA A 48 -3.64 -6.72 0.12
CA ALA A 48 -4.69 -5.71 0.30
C ALA A 48 -4.23 -4.33 -0.22
N ALA A 49 -2.99 -3.92 0.08
CA ALA A 49 -2.40 -2.68 -0.42
C ALA A 49 -2.28 -2.65 -1.95
N ILE A 50 -1.86 -3.76 -2.57
CA ILE A 50 -1.79 -3.90 -4.03
C ILE A 50 -3.19 -3.81 -4.65
N ARG A 51 -4.18 -4.48 -4.06
CA ARG A 51 -5.57 -4.42 -4.50
C ARG A 51 -6.09 -2.99 -4.43
N LEU A 52 -5.87 -2.30 -3.31
CA LEU A 52 -6.27 -0.91 -3.12
C LEU A 52 -5.60 0.02 -4.15
N ALA A 53 -4.29 -0.14 -4.39
CA ALA A 53 -3.59 0.64 -5.40
C ALA A 53 -4.15 0.45 -6.82
N ASN A 54 -4.56 -0.78 -7.16
CA ASN A 54 -5.19 -1.04 -8.44
C ASN A 54 -6.59 -0.41 -8.54
N LEU A 55 -7.38 -0.42 -7.45
CA LEU A 55 -8.66 0.28 -7.39
C LEU A 55 -8.48 1.79 -7.57
N ILE A 56 -7.48 2.39 -6.91
CA ILE A 56 -7.15 3.81 -7.05
C ILE A 56 -6.83 4.14 -8.52
N ARG A 57 -5.98 3.34 -9.17
CA ARG A 57 -5.62 3.53 -10.60
C ARG A 57 -6.80 3.36 -11.55
N ALA A 58 -7.73 2.48 -11.23
CA ALA A 58 -8.91 2.22 -12.05
C ALA A 58 -9.96 3.34 -11.93
N GLY A 59 -9.73 4.37 -11.12
CA GLY A 59 -10.74 5.39 -10.80
C GLY A 59 -11.82 4.87 -9.85
N GLY A 60 -11.64 3.69 -9.24
CA GLY A 60 -12.59 3.06 -8.32
C GLY A 60 -12.60 3.67 -6.91
N VAL A 61 -11.91 4.80 -6.72
CA VAL A 61 -11.99 5.63 -5.50
C VAL A 61 -12.71 6.93 -5.81
N ASP A 62 -13.91 6.84 -6.35
CA ASP A 62 -14.96 7.80 -5.99
C ASP A 62 -15.45 7.42 -4.58
N ALA A 63 -14.68 7.79 -3.56
CA ALA A 63 -15.07 7.68 -2.18
C ALA A 63 -15.30 9.09 -1.61
N ALA A 64 -16.50 9.61 -1.90
CA ALA A 64 -17.19 10.67 -1.17
C ALA A 64 -16.43 12.01 -0.98
N ALA A 65 -16.74 12.96 -1.87
CA ALA A 65 -16.93 14.35 -1.44
C ALA A 65 -18.40 14.52 -0.98
#